data_AF-A0A1T1HCK6-F1
#
_entry.id   AF-A0A1T1HCK6-F1
#
_cell.length_a   1.000
_cell.length_b   1.000
_cell.length_c   1.000
_cell.angle_alpha   90.00
_cell.angle_beta   90.00
_cell.angle_gamma   90.00
#
_symmetry.space_group_name_H-M   'P 1'
#
loop_
_entity.id
_entity.type
_entity.pdbx_description
1 polymer ?
#
loop_
_entity_poly.entity_id
_entity_poly.type
_entity_poly.pdbx_seq_one_letter_code
_entity_poly.pdbx_strand_id
1 'polypeptide(L)'
;MRPLTKFGLCILISSVLLGCSSKRDITLQPTTELPEWYTSPPANDGQWLKGVGSGKSVQAATQEALNDLLARLSVRVESQFSSAMSYSSHGFKETTKSQIRSEVANIRISNYDVVATHQLRFDQYVVLIRSDRKQFIRSLADEISSGFKSIGHALTEAKADNPVKRYRVTQQALLDAKALMPSIWMVSGIARGFDAEGYRKYVLSLHSEQENQRRNLVFYLSSNFDDQPLLQPIRNALTDEGFVVAKTRLVNFGDLVSIELKRESLYSEYSGIQIATVNITLDTRDRQGNVIGSQYLSLKGHATQGYALAESDALNKFAALIEQEGIEKILGIGL
;
A
#
# COMPACT_ATOMS: atom_id res chain seq x y z
N MET A 1 -45.97 -73.42 -14.16
CA MET A 1 -46.33 -74.36 -15.25
C MET A 1 -46.76 -73.57 -16.47
N ARG A 2 -46.43 -74.02 -17.69
CA ARG A 2 -47.05 -73.58 -18.98
C ARG A 2 -48.17 -74.59 -19.33
N PRO A 3 -49.21 -74.27 -20.14
CA PRO A 3 -49.13 -74.08 -21.60
C PRO A 3 -49.80 -72.76 -22.10
N LEU A 4 -49.78 -72.25 -23.35
CA LEU A 4 -49.36 -72.59 -24.74
C LEU A 4 -50.57 -72.53 -25.71
N THR A 5 -50.33 -72.12 -26.97
CA THR A 5 -51.25 -72.02 -28.16
C THR A 5 -52.13 -70.77 -28.29
N LYS A 6 -52.57 -70.31 -29.49
CA LYS A 6 -51.94 -70.08 -30.84
C LYS A 6 -53.05 -69.52 -31.79
N PHE A 7 -52.69 -68.89 -32.92
CA PHE A 7 -53.57 -68.23 -33.93
C PHE A 7 -54.32 -66.98 -33.41
N GLY A 8 -54.60 -65.90 -34.14
CA GLY A 8 -54.24 -65.38 -35.49
C GLY A 8 -54.53 -63.85 -35.50
N LEU A 9 -54.46 -63.05 -36.56
CA LEU A 9 -54.10 -63.20 -37.99
C LEU A 9 -53.59 -61.81 -38.49
N CYS A 10 -53.17 -61.66 -39.76
CA CYS A 10 -52.70 -60.41 -40.36
C CYS A 10 -53.76 -59.29 -40.43
N ILE A 11 -53.32 -58.02 -40.34
CA ILE A 11 -53.56 -56.96 -41.35
C ILE A 11 -52.54 -55.83 -41.15
N LEU A 12 -51.98 -55.31 -42.24
CA LEU A 12 -51.08 -54.16 -42.24
C LEU A 12 -51.86 -52.87 -41.97
N ILE A 13 -51.35 -52.00 -41.10
CA ILE A 13 -51.57 -50.55 -41.20
C ILE A 13 -50.20 -49.87 -41.12
N SER A 14 -49.82 -49.22 -42.22
CA SER A 14 -48.61 -48.40 -42.30
C SER A 14 -48.87 -47.07 -41.59
N SER A 15 -48.17 -46.82 -40.48
CA SER A 15 -48.28 -45.57 -39.72
C SER A 15 -47.01 -44.75 -39.88
N VAL A 16 -47.17 -43.56 -40.45
CA VAL A 16 -46.10 -42.66 -40.89
C VAL A 16 -45.27 -42.12 -39.73
N LEU A 17 -43.95 -42.17 -39.87
CA LEU A 17 -43.00 -41.45 -39.01
C LEU A 17 -43.10 -39.93 -39.26
N LEU A 18 -43.99 -39.24 -38.54
CA LEU A 18 -44.00 -37.78 -38.46
C LEU A 18 -43.08 -37.31 -37.32
N GLY A 19 -41.79 -37.23 -37.61
CA GLY A 19 -40.82 -36.56 -36.73
C GLY A 19 -41.02 -35.05 -36.79
N CYS A 20 -41.70 -34.47 -35.79
CA CYS A 20 -41.75 -33.03 -35.59
C CYS A 20 -40.38 -32.49 -35.16
N SER A 21 -39.50 -32.27 -36.14
CA SER A 21 -38.31 -31.44 -35.97
C SER A 21 -38.75 -29.98 -35.84
N SER A 22 -39.07 -29.55 -34.61
CA SER A 22 -39.24 -28.13 -34.32
C SER A 22 -37.86 -27.49 -34.42
N LYS A 23 -37.62 -26.81 -35.55
CA LYS A 23 -36.57 -25.79 -35.60
C LYS A 23 -36.86 -24.82 -34.45
N ARG A 24 -35.98 -24.79 -33.45
CA ARG A 24 -35.91 -23.65 -32.54
C ARG A 24 -35.37 -22.52 -33.39
N ASP A 25 -36.27 -21.67 -33.88
CA ASP A 25 -35.88 -20.38 -34.41
C ASP A 25 -35.15 -19.64 -33.28
N ILE A 26 -33.84 -19.52 -33.43
CA ILE A 26 -33.03 -18.66 -32.57
C ILE A 26 -33.41 -17.25 -32.99
N THR A 27 -34.41 -16.68 -32.32
CA THR A 27 -34.71 -15.26 -32.39
C THR A 27 -33.49 -14.52 -31.87
N LEU A 28 -32.63 -14.11 -32.81
CA LEU A 28 -31.58 -13.13 -32.54
C LEU A 28 -32.29 -11.90 -31.98
N GLN A 29 -32.11 -11.65 -30.68
CA GLN A 29 -32.61 -10.42 -30.08
C GLN A 29 -32.09 -9.23 -30.89
N PRO A 30 -32.91 -8.22 -31.19
CA PRO A 30 -32.45 -7.03 -31.89
C PRO A 30 -31.20 -6.49 -31.21
N THR A 31 -30.18 -6.15 -31.98
CA THR A 31 -28.98 -5.50 -31.43
C THR A 31 -29.42 -4.17 -30.83
N THR A 32 -29.56 -4.11 -29.51
CA THR A 32 -29.93 -2.88 -28.79
C THR A 32 -28.94 -1.78 -29.17
N GLU A 33 -29.43 -0.76 -29.86
CA GLU A 33 -28.59 0.31 -30.37
C GLU A 33 -27.92 1.06 -29.22
N LEU A 34 -26.63 1.35 -29.36
CA LEU A 34 -25.88 2.07 -28.33
C LEU A 34 -26.41 3.51 -28.24
N PRO A 35 -26.76 4.03 -27.04
CA PRO A 35 -27.19 5.41 -26.89
C PRO A 35 -26.13 6.40 -27.38
N GLU A 36 -26.56 7.51 -28.00
CA GLU A 36 -25.66 8.55 -28.53
C GLU A 36 -24.69 9.08 -27.46
N TRP A 37 -25.16 9.26 -26.22
CA TRP A 37 -24.32 9.72 -25.10
C TRP A 37 -23.23 8.73 -24.69
N TYR A 38 -23.27 7.48 -25.15
CA TYR A 38 -22.24 6.47 -24.92
C TYR A 38 -21.26 6.37 -26.11
N THR A 39 -21.75 6.47 -27.34
CA THR A 39 -20.91 6.45 -28.56
C THR A 39 -20.21 7.78 -28.83
N SER A 40 -20.81 8.88 -28.42
CA SER A 40 -20.27 10.25 -28.47
C SER A 40 -20.42 10.92 -27.09
N PRO A 41 -19.55 10.58 -26.11
CA PRO A 41 -19.75 11.00 -24.73
C PRO A 41 -19.67 12.52 -24.54
N PRO A 42 -20.60 13.12 -23.79
CA PRO A 42 -20.66 14.57 -23.61
C PRO A 42 -19.39 15.11 -22.94
N ALA A 43 -18.85 16.20 -23.48
CA ALA A 43 -17.65 16.83 -22.96
C ALA A 43 -17.85 17.43 -21.54
N ASN A 44 -16.76 17.50 -20.79
CA ASN A 44 -16.67 18.23 -19.53
C ASN A 44 -16.85 19.74 -19.76
N ASP A 45 -17.57 20.41 -18.87
CA ASP A 45 -17.88 21.84 -19.00
C ASP A 45 -17.48 22.67 -17.77
N GLY A 46 -18.04 23.88 -17.64
CA GLY A 46 -17.76 24.79 -16.53
C GLY A 46 -18.32 24.31 -15.18
N GLN A 47 -19.39 23.52 -15.19
CA GLN A 47 -20.12 23.05 -14.03
C GLN A 47 -19.98 21.54 -13.83
N TRP A 48 -20.03 20.74 -14.90
CA TRP A 48 -20.12 19.29 -14.82
C TRP A 48 -18.88 18.59 -15.36
N LEU A 49 -18.36 17.68 -14.55
CA LEU A 49 -17.45 16.61 -14.94
C LEU A 49 -18.29 15.38 -15.31
N LYS A 50 -17.95 14.67 -16.38
CA LYS A 50 -18.75 13.59 -16.96
C LYS A 50 -17.85 12.41 -17.31
N GLY A 51 -18.41 11.21 -17.20
CA GLY A 51 -17.76 9.97 -17.61
C GLY A 51 -18.79 8.93 -18.02
N VAL A 52 -18.40 8.02 -18.89
CA VAL A 52 -19.22 6.89 -19.34
C VAL A 52 -18.51 5.58 -19.07
N GLY A 53 -19.29 4.54 -18.81
CA GLY A 53 -18.74 3.22 -18.52
C GLY A 53 -19.74 2.12 -18.80
N SER A 54 -19.24 0.90 -18.83
CA SER A 54 -19.95 -0.32 -19.15
C SER A 54 -19.66 -1.41 -18.13
N GLY A 55 -20.54 -2.40 -18.02
CA GLY A 55 -20.28 -3.49 -17.09
C GLY A 55 -21.41 -4.49 -16.98
N LYS A 56 -21.13 -5.57 -16.25
CA LYS A 56 -22.09 -6.66 -16.01
C LYS A 56 -23.22 -6.32 -15.05
N SER A 57 -23.10 -5.17 -14.38
CA SER A 57 -24.11 -4.57 -13.54
C SER A 57 -24.02 -3.05 -13.65
N VAL A 58 -25.06 -2.34 -13.22
CA VAL A 58 -25.05 -0.88 -13.12
C VAL A 58 -23.91 -0.38 -12.22
N GLN A 59 -23.58 -1.12 -11.15
CA GLN A 59 -22.48 -0.78 -10.25
C GLN A 59 -21.12 -0.90 -10.95
N ALA A 60 -20.89 -1.96 -11.73
CA ALA A 60 -19.66 -2.14 -12.51
C ALA A 60 -19.53 -1.04 -13.58
N ALA A 61 -20.61 -0.75 -14.31
CA ALA A 61 -20.66 0.32 -15.30
C ALA A 61 -20.44 1.72 -14.68
N THR A 62 -20.96 1.95 -13.47
CA THR A 62 -20.71 3.18 -12.70
C THR A 62 -19.24 3.30 -12.29
N GLN A 63 -18.61 2.21 -11.85
CA GLN A 63 -17.19 2.23 -11.51
C GLN A 63 -16.30 2.47 -12.75
N GLU A 64 -16.62 1.88 -13.90
CA GLU A 64 -15.93 2.21 -15.15
C GLU A 64 -16.15 3.69 -15.55
N ALA A 65 -17.36 4.23 -15.36
CA ALA A 65 -17.67 5.63 -15.65
C ALA A 65 -16.92 6.62 -14.73
N LEU A 66 -16.71 6.27 -13.46
CA LEU A 66 -15.87 7.04 -12.53
C LEU A 66 -14.40 7.01 -12.98
N ASN A 67 -13.91 5.86 -13.45
CA ASN A 67 -12.56 5.72 -13.98
C ASN A 67 -12.36 6.50 -15.29
N ASP A 68 -13.35 6.52 -16.20
CA ASP A 68 -13.34 7.35 -17.43
C ASP A 68 -13.31 8.85 -17.12
N LEU A 69 -14.15 9.31 -16.17
CA LEU A 69 -14.14 10.69 -15.69
C LEU A 69 -12.73 11.08 -15.18
N LEU A 70 -12.13 10.25 -14.33
CA LEU A 70 -10.76 10.45 -13.84
C LEU A 70 -9.74 10.46 -14.98
N ALA A 71 -9.80 9.51 -15.92
CA ALA A 71 -8.87 9.43 -17.04
C ALA A 71 -8.91 10.69 -17.93
N ARG A 72 -10.11 11.22 -18.22
CA ARG A 72 -10.31 12.49 -18.94
C ARG A 72 -9.70 13.68 -18.20
N LEU A 73 -9.76 13.68 -16.86
CA LEU A 73 -9.10 14.69 -16.04
C LEU A 73 -7.58 14.50 -16.01
N SER A 74 -7.07 13.27 -15.88
CA SER A 74 -5.63 12.97 -15.90
C SER A 74 -4.96 13.52 -17.15
N VAL A 75 -5.56 13.36 -18.34
CA VAL A 75 -5.02 13.90 -19.59
C VAL A 75 -4.93 15.43 -19.57
N ARG A 76 -5.90 16.12 -18.94
CA ARG A 76 -5.89 17.58 -18.77
C ARG A 76 -4.87 18.04 -17.72
N VAL A 77 -4.71 17.30 -16.64
CA VAL A 77 -3.70 17.54 -15.60
C VAL A 77 -2.31 17.38 -16.22
N GLU A 78 -2.06 16.26 -16.91
CA GLU A 78 -0.80 15.96 -17.61
C GLU A 78 -0.40 17.05 -18.60
N SER A 79 -1.35 17.57 -19.40
CA SER A 79 -1.04 18.61 -20.38
C SER A 79 -0.59 19.92 -19.73
N GLN A 80 -1.18 20.32 -18.60
CA GLN A 80 -0.77 21.51 -17.85
C GLN A 80 0.56 21.30 -17.11
N PHE A 81 0.77 20.14 -16.50
CA PHE A 81 2.06 19.81 -15.85
C PHE A 81 3.20 19.71 -16.86
N SER A 82 2.95 19.22 -18.07
CA SER A 82 3.95 19.20 -19.15
C SER A 82 4.42 20.61 -19.52
N SER A 83 3.55 21.61 -19.48
CA SER A 83 3.88 23.01 -19.73
C SER A 83 4.55 23.71 -18.54
N ALA A 84 4.24 23.28 -17.30
CA ALA A 84 4.88 23.82 -16.10
C ALA A 84 6.29 23.25 -15.89
N MET A 85 6.47 21.94 -16.02
CA MET A 85 7.74 21.25 -15.77
C MET A 85 8.85 21.67 -16.76
N SER A 86 8.49 21.99 -18.02
CA SER A 86 9.43 22.56 -19.00
C SER A 86 10.05 23.90 -18.57
N TYR A 87 9.49 24.55 -17.55
CA TYR A 87 9.97 25.82 -16.98
C TYR A 87 10.77 25.64 -15.67
N SER A 88 10.82 24.44 -15.10
CA SER A 88 11.42 24.19 -13.77
C SER A 88 12.27 22.92 -13.74
N SER A 89 13.46 22.98 -14.33
CA SER A 89 14.54 22.06 -13.96
C SER A 89 15.01 22.34 -12.52
N HIS A 90 15.71 21.37 -11.92
CA HIS A 90 16.22 21.31 -10.53
C HIS A 90 15.26 20.70 -9.48
N GLY A 91 15.65 19.52 -8.98
CA GLY A 91 15.58 19.24 -7.54
C GLY A 91 14.67 18.11 -7.05
N PHE A 92 13.84 17.50 -7.91
CA PHE A 92 13.09 16.29 -7.53
C PHE A 92 13.13 15.26 -8.66
N LYS A 93 13.09 13.97 -8.32
CA LYS A 93 13.11 12.86 -9.28
C LYS A 93 11.98 13.07 -10.29
N GLU A 94 12.30 12.99 -11.58
CA GLU A 94 11.39 13.32 -12.67
C GLU A 94 10.08 12.52 -12.58
N THR A 95 9.04 13.15 -12.05
CA THR A 95 7.70 12.55 -11.94
C THR A 95 7.12 12.49 -13.35
N THR A 96 7.19 11.32 -13.95
CA THR A 96 6.79 11.12 -15.34
C THR A 96 5.29 11.28 -15.55
N LYS A 97 4.88 11.62 -16.76
CA LYS A 97 3.49 11.72 -17.20
C LYS A 97 2.67 10.46 -16.87
N SER A 98 3.27 9.28 -17.10
CA SER A 98 2.69 7.98 -16.76
C SER A 98 2.49 7.80 -15.26
N GLN A 99 3.43 8.26 -14.43
CA GLN A 99 3.30 8.22 -12.97
C GLN A 99 2.14 9.11 -12.49
N ILE A 100 2.07 10.36 -12.95
CA ILE A 100 0.95 11.28 -12.62
C ILE A 100 -0.40 10.64 -13.00
N ARG A 101 -0.51 10.06 -14.20
CA ARG A 101 -1.73 9.37 -14.65
C ARG A 101 -2.10 8.18 -13.77
N SER A 102 -1.13 7.37 -13.36
CA SER A 102 -1.35 6.19 -12.52
C SER A 102 -1.75 6.57 -11.09
N GLU A 103 -1.15 7.61 -10.53
CA GLU A 103 -1.43 8.08 -9.18
C GLU A 103 -2.80 8.76 -9.08
N VAL A 104 -3.16 9.60 -10.06
CA VAL A 104 -4.47 10.26 -10.16
C VAL A 104 -5.63 9.26 -10.32
N ALA A 105 -5.39 8.09 -10.93
CA ALA A 105 -6.41 7.05 -11.07
C ALA A 105 -6.90 6.47 -9.74
N ASN A 106 -6.18 6.70 -8.63
CA ASN A 106 -6.57 6.24 -7.29
C ASN A 106 -7.49 7.21 -6.54
N ILE A 107 -7.74 8.41 -7.07
CA ILE A 107 -8.62 9.41 -6.44
C ILE A 107 -10.06 8.88 -6.39
N ARG A 108 -10.71 9.01 -5.24
CA ARG A 108 -12.12 8.59 -5.07
C ARG A 108 -13.06 9.75 -5.35
N ILE A 109 -14.08 9.52 -6.20
CA ILE A 109 -15.15 10.48 -6.47
C ILE A 109 -16.39 10.07 -5.68
N SER A 110 -16.65 10.75 -4.57
CA SER A 110 -17.80 10.45 -3.69
C SER A 110 -19.08 11.18 -4.09
N ASN A 111 -18.98 12.31 -4.79
CA ASN A 111 -20.11 13.18 -5.15
C ASN A 111 -20.40 13.06 -6.65
N TYR A 112 -21.29 12.14 -7.04
CA TYR A 112 -21.71 11.97 -8.43
C TYR A 112 -23.19 11.58 -8.54
N ASP A 113 -23.81 11.97 -9.66
CA ASP A 113 -25.13 11.49 -10.08
C ASP A 113 -24.98 10.46 -11.21
N VAL A 114 -25.79 9.42 -11.21
CA VAL A 114 -26.07 8.61 -12.42
C VAL A 114 -27.12 9.35 -13.24
N VAL A 115 -26.72 9.86 -14.40
CA VAL A 115 -27.56 10.71 -15.27
C VAL A 115 -28.37 9.86 -16.25
N ALA A 116 -27.77 8.79 -16.77
CA ALA A 116 -28.42 7.83 -17.65
C ALA A 116 -27.87 6.43 -17.41
N THR A 117 -28.74 5.43 -17.57
CA THR A 117 -28.42 4.01 -17.57
C THR A 117 -29.18 3.36 -18.72
N HIS A 118 -28.52 2.47 -19.46
CA HIS A 118 -29.17 1.72 -20.51
C HIS A 118 -28.68 0.26 -20.50
N GLN A 119 -29.59 -0.69 -20.66
CA GLN A 119 -29.27 -2.11 -20.70
C GLN A 119 -29.22 -2.58 -22.15
N LEU A 120 -28.06 -3.05 -22.59
CA LEU A 120 -27.83 -3.51 -23.96
C LEU A 120 -28.21 -4.98 -24.13
N ARG A 121 -27.88 -5.82 -23.14
CA ARG A 121 -28.11 -7.27 -23.13
C ARG A 121 -28.40 -7.77 -21.72
N PHE A 122 -28.67 -9.07 -21.57
CA PHE A 122 -29.06 -9.71 -20.30
C PHE A 122 -28.10 -9.44 -19.14
N ASP A 123 -26.81 -9.24 -19.41
CA ASP A 123 -25.76 -8.90 -18.44
C ASP A 123 -24.84 -7.76 -18.92
N GLN A 124 -25.38 -6.76 -19.64
CA GLN A 124 -24.57 -5.62 -20.10
C GLN A 124 -25.31 -4.30 -19.94
N TYR A 125 -24.75 -3.43 -19.08
CA TYR A 125 -25.22 -2.08 -18.82
C TYR A 125 -24.20 -1.07 -19.33
N VAL A 126 -24.68 0.08 -19.78
CA VAL A 126 -23.90 1.30 -19.96
C VAL A 126 -24.47 2.41 -19.10
N VAL A 127 -23.60 3.28 -18.57
CA VAL A 127 -23.93 4.34 -17.61
C VAL A 127 -23.24 5.65 -18.03
N LEU A 128 -23.95 6.76 -17.87
CA LEU A 128 -23.40 8.12 -17.87
C LEU A 128 -23.50 8.69 -16.47
N ILE A 129 -22.38 9.14 -15.92
CA ILE A 129 -22.35 9.89 -14.66
C ILE A 129 -22.04 11.37 -14.88
N ARG A 130 -22.34 12.18 -13.87
CA ARG A 130 -21.77 13.52 -13.71
C ARG A 130 -21.35 13.81 -12.27
N SER A 131 -20.42 14.73 -12.08
CA SER A 131 -20.03 15.28 -10.78
C SER A 131 -19.96 16.81 -10.87
N ASP A 132 -20.43 17.53 -9.83
CA ASP A 132 -20.30 18.99 -9.79
C ASP A 132 -18.82 19.36 -9.61
N ARG A 133 -18.28 20.09 -10.58
CA ARG A 133 -16.87 20.46 -10.66
C ARG A 133 -16.42 21.29 -9.45
N LYS A 134 -17.26 22.18 -8.93
CA LYS A 134 -16.91 23.03 -7.77
C LYS A 134 -16.95 22.22 -6.47
N GLN A 135 -17.86 21.27 -6.34
CA GLN A 135 -17.92 20.36 -5.19
C GLN A 135 -16.73 19.40 -5.21
N PHE A 136 -16.38 18.82 -6.37
CA PHE A 136 -15.22 17.95 -6.52
C PHE A 136 -13.89 18.66 -6.17
N ILE A 137 -13.66 19.86 -6.73
CA ILE A 137 -12.47 20.67 -6.38
C ILE A 137 -12.43 20.99 -4.88
N ARG A 138 -13.56 21.37 -4.28
CA ARG A 138 -13.64 21.64 -2.84
C ARG A 138 -13.31 20.41 -2.01
N SER A 139 -13.90 19.24 -2.29
CA SER A 139 -13.60 18.02 -1.54
C SER A 139 -12.13 17.63 -1.57
N LEU A 140 -11.44 17.84 -2.71
CA LEU A 140 -9.99 17.61 -2.79
C LEU A 140 -9.18 18.68 -2.04
N ALA A 141 -9.58 19.95 -2.12
CA ALA A 141 -8.92 21.02 -1.34
C ALA A 141 -9.11 20.84 0.18
N ASP A 142 -10.28 20.36 0.61
CA ASP A 142 -10.61 20.04 1.99
C ASP A 142 -9.83 18.80 2.47
N GLU A 143 -9.67 17.77 1.64
CA GLU A 143 -8.80 16.61 1.89
C GLU A 143 -7.33 17.04 2.08
N ILE A 144 -6.77 17.79 1.11
CA ILE A 144 -5.39 18.29 1.15
C ILE A 144 -5.15 19.13 2.40
N SER A 145 -5.99 20.14 2.65
CA SER A 145 -5.82 21.04 3.79
C SER A 145 -5.97 20.34 5.13
N SER A 146 -6.90 19.38 5.26
CA SER A 146 -7.06 18.55 6.46
C SER A 146 -5.87 17.62 6.67
N GLY A 147 -5.35 17.01 5.59
CA GLY A 147 -4.17 16.15 5.63
C GLY A 147 -2.92 16.90 6.09
N PHE A 148 -2.59 18.04 5.47
CA PHE A 148 -1.45 18.87 5.89
C PHE A 148 -1.61 19.46 7.29
N LYS A 149 -2.84 19.75 7.73
CA LYS A 149 -3.11 20.13 9.12
C LYS A 149 -2.80 18.98 10.09
N SER A 150 -3.24 17.76 9.77
CA SER A 150 -2.94 16.55 10.56
C SER A 150 -1.43 16.30 10.68
N ILE A 151 -0.72 16.35 9.55
CA ILE A 151 0.74 16.26 9.48
C ILE A 151 1.41 17.33 10.36
N GLY A 152 0.97 18.59 10.27
CA GLY A 152 1.49 19.69 11.07
C GLY A 152 1.27 19.52 12.58
N HIS A 153 0.14 18.93 12.99
CA HIS A 153 -0.11 18.58 14.38
C HIS A 153 0.82 17.46 14.86
N ALA A 154 0.89 16.33 14.15
CA ALA A 154 1.74 15.20 14.51
C ALA A 154 3.22 15.60 14.64
N LEU A 155 3.74 16.37 13.68
CA LEU A 155 5.10 16.92 13.72
C LEU A 155 5.31 17.88 14.89
N THR A 156 4.28 18.63 15.31
CA THR A 156 4.40 19.58 16.42
C THR A 156 4.40 18.87 17.77
N GLU A 157 3.56 17.85 17.95
CA GLU A 157 3.57 17.00 19.15
C GLU A 157 4.92 16.27 19.30
N ALA A 158 5.44 15.72 18.19
CA ALA A 158 6.70 14.98 18.21
C ALA A 158 7.94 15.83 18.54
N LYS A 159 7.92 17.16 18.39
CA LYS A 159 9.12 18.02 18.60
C LYS A 159 9.81 17.83 19.96
N ALA A 160 9.03 17.53 21.01
CA ALA A 160 9.54 17.34 22.37
C ALA A 160 9.89 15.88 22.70
N ASP A 161 9.60 14.93 21.79
CA ASP A 161 9.86 13.51 22.00
C ASP A 161 11.33 13.11 21.75
N ASN A 162 11.64 11.87 22.12
CA ASN A 162 12.92 11.23 21.84
C ASN A 162 13.22 11.17 20.32
N PRO A 163 14.51 11.08 19.93
CA PRO A 163 14.92 11.20 18.52
C PRO A 163 14.32 10.15 17.58
N VAL A 164 14.13 8.91 18.06
CA VAL A 164 13.54 7.82 17.28
C VAL A 164 12.07 8.13 16.95
N LYS A 165 11.29 8.60 17.94
CA LYS A 165 9.89 8.99 17.70
C LYS A 165 9.78 10.21 16.77
N ARG A 166 10.71 11.18 16.84
CA ARG A 166 10.78 12.29 15.87
C ARG A 166 11.03 11.80 14.45
N TYR A 167 12.00 10.89 14.28
CA TYR A 167 12.32 10.28 13.00
C TYR A 167 11.11 9.56 12.39
N ARG A 168 10.51 8.62 13.14
CA ARG A 168 9.34 7.85 12.71
C ARG A 168 8.13 8.73 12.37
N VAL A 169 7.85 9.77 13.16
CA VAL A 169 6.74 10.71 12.85
C VAL A 169 7.03 11.53 11.60
N THR A 170 8.29 11.94 11.37
CA THR A 170 8.68 12.66 10.15
C THR A 170 8.64 11.74 8.91
N GLN A 171 9.01 10.47 9.06
CA GLN A 171 8.89 9.43 8.03
C GLN A 171 7.41 9.21 7.66
N GLN A 172 6.51 9.02 8.64
CA GLN A 172 5.07 8.89 8.38
C GLN A 172 4.49 10.16 7.75
N ALA A 173 4.83 11.35 8.26
CA ALA A 173 4.42 12.63 7.69
C ALA A 173 4.83 12.78 6.22
N LEU A 174 6.01 12.28 5.83
CA LEU A 174 6.45 12.26 4.44
C LEU A 174 5.65 11.29 3.58
N LEU A 175 5.25 10.12 4.10
CA LEU A 175 4.38 9.18 3.40
C LEU A 175 2.97 9.76 3.20
N ASP A 176 2.38 10.33 4.26
CA ASP A 176 1.07 10.98 4.22
C ASP A 176 1.06 12.16 3.24
N ALA A 177 2.11 13.00 3.28
CA ALA A 177 2.24 14.13 2.37
C ALA A 177 2.42 13.70 0.90
N LYS A 178 3.12 12.58 0.64
CA LYS A 178 3.20 11.97 -0.70
C LYS A 178 1.84 11.43 -1.16
N ALA A 179 1.06 10.81 -0.27
CA ALA A 179 -0.26 10.29 -0.59
C ALA A 179 -1.28 11.38 -1.01
N LEU A 180 -1.06 12.64 -0.62
CA LEU A 180 -1.89 13.79 -1.02
C LEU A 180 -1.49 14.41 -2.38
N MET A 181 -0.33 14.04 -2.94
CA MET A 181 0.14 14.57 -4.23
C MET A 181 -0.82 14.36 -5.42
N PRO A 182 -1.55 13.23 -5.55
CA PRO A 182 -2.51 13.04 -6.64
C PRO A 182 -3.64 14.07 -6.58
N SER A 183 -4.18 14.33 -5.38
CA SER A 183 -5.20 15.35 -5.15
C SER A 183 -4.66 16.75 -5.42
N ILE A 184 -3.41 17.07 -5.01
CA ILE A 184 -2.72 18.33 -5.33
C ILE A 184 -2.66 18.56 -6.85
N TRP A 185 -2.22 17.56 -7.63
CA TRP A 185 -2.12 17.66 -9.09
C TRP A 185 -3.49 17.76 -9.76
N MET A 186 -4.50 17.05 -9.25
CA MET A 186 -5.87 17.14 -9.74
C MET A 186 -6.45 18.54 -9.53
N VAL A 187 -6.28 19.13 -8.34
CA VAL A 187 -6.77 20.49 -8.06
C VAL A 187 -6.04 21.51 -8.92
N SER A 188 -4.70 21.45 -9.04
CA SER A 188 -3.94 22.43 -9.84
C SER A 188 -4.26 22.38 -11.34
N GLY A 189 -4.55 21.20 -11.90
CA GLY A 189 -4.96 21.06 -13.31
C GLY A 189 -6.36 21.59 -13.63
N ILE A 190 -7.16 21.96 -12.61
CA ILE A 190 -8.57 22.36 -12.78
C ILE A 190 -8.86 23.75 -12.19
N ALA A 191 -8.20 24.13 -11.09
CA ALA A 191 -8.41 25.36 -10.33
C ALA A 191 -7.25 26.35 -10.52
N ARG A 192 -7.55 27.52 -11.11
CA ARG A 192 -6.56 28.59 -11.28
C ARG A 192 -6.19 29.19 -9.92
N GLY A 193 -4.90 29.39 -9.68
CA GLY A 193 -4.37 30.02 -8.46
C GLY A 193 -4.16 29.09 -7.27
N PHE A 194 -4.29 27.77 -7.44
CA PHE A 194 -3.95 26.80 -6.40
C PHE A 194 -2.43 26.61 -6.26
N ASP A 195 -1.89 26.76 -5.05
CA ASP A 195 -0.45 26.70 -4.77
C ASP A 195 0.10 25.27 -4.65
N ALA A 196 0.13 24.54 -5.76
CA ALA A 196 0.74 23.22 -5.82
C ALA A 196 2.26 23.25 -5.54
N GLU A 197 2.93 24.37 -5.81
CA GLU A 197 4.37 24.52 -5.63
C GLU A 197 4.74 24.67 -4.14
N GLY A 198 3.94 25.38 -3.35
CA GLY A 198 4.06 25.44 -1.90
C GLY A 198 3.98 24.05 -1.25
N TYR A 199 2.98 23.26 -1.62
CA TYR A 199 2.87 21.86 -1.14
C TYR A 199 4.07 21.02 -1.58
N ARG A 200 4.51 21.11 -2.85
CA ARG A 200 5.70 20.37 -3.34
C ARG A 200 6.96 20.73 -2.55
N LYS A 201 7.19 22.01 -2.27
CA LYS A 201 8.31 22.49 -1.42
C LYS A 201 8.20 21.96 0.01
N TYR A 202 7.00 21.87 0.56
CA TYR A 202 6.79 21.30 1.88
C TYR A 202 7.14 19.80 1.93
N VAL A 203 6.71 19.00 0.96
CA VAL A 203 7.10 17.57 0.83
C VAL A 203 8.62 17.41 0.72
N LEU A 204 9.28 18.26 -0.07
CA LEU A 204 10.75 18.31 -0.16
C LEU A 204 11.41 18.63 1.17
N SER A 205 10.84 19.56 1.96
CA SER A 205 11.37 19.91 3.28
C SER A 205 11.24 18.75 4.27
N LEU A 206 10.13 18.00 4.27
CA LEU A 206 9.97 16.78 5.08
C LEU A 206 10.99 15.70 4.70
N HIS A 207 11.24 15.50 3.41
CA HIS A 207 12.27 14.55 2.96
C HIS A 207 13.67 14.98 3.41
N SER A 208 14.00 16.26 3.31
CA SER A 208 15.30 16.80 3.76
C SER A 208 15.48 16.64 5.27
N GLU A 209 14.41 16.87 6.03
CA GLU A 209 14.39 16.74 7.50
C GLU A 209 14.49 15.28 7.96
N GLN A 210 13.71 14.36 7.36
CA GLN A 210 13.81 12.92 7.65
C GLN A 210 15.22 12.39 7.34
N GLU A 211 15.81 12.77 6.20
CA GLU A 211 17.19 12.40 5.85
C GLU A 211 18.24 13.02 6.79
N ASN A 212 17.99 14.22 7.30
CA ASN A 212 18.85 14.85 8.30
C ASN A 212 18.77 14.12 9.65
N GLN A 213 17.56 13.82 10.12
CA GLN A 213 17.33 13.03 11.33
C GLN A 213 17.97 11.63 11.21
N ARG A 214 17.82 10.94 10.08
CA ARG A 214 18.42 9.61 9.82
C ARG A 214 19.95 9.61 9.99
N ARG A 215 20.63 10.65 9.49
CA ARG A 215 22.10 10.81 9.61
C ARG A 215 22.56 11.25 10.99
N ASN A 216 21.72 11.96 11.74
CA ASN A 216 22.06 12.48 13.08
C ASN A 216 21.67 11.51 14.21
N LEU A 217 20.77 10.55 13.94
CA LEU A 217 20.41 9.49 14.86
C LEU A 217 21.56 8.48 14.97
N VAL A 218 22.26 8.50 16.11
CA VAL A 218 23.45 7.68 16.36
C VAL A 218 23.10 6.56 17.33
N PHE A 219 23.32 5.32 16.91
CA PHE A 219 23.18 4.14 17.76
C PHE A 219 24.51 3.76 18.40
N TYR A 220 24.47 3.43 19.69
CA TYR A 220 25.58 2.82 20.42
C TYR A 220 25.16 1.45 20.94
N LEU A 221 25.94 0.41 20.62
CA LEU A 221 25.66 -0.97 21.01
C LEU A 221 26.55 -1.37 22.18
N SER A 222 25.97 -2.07 23.15
CA SER A 222 26.67 -2.58 24.33
C SER A 222 26.15 -3.96 24.75
N SER A 223 27.03 -4.78 25.30
CA SER A 223 26.75 -6.10 25.85
C SER A 223 27.88 -6.52 26.79
N ASN A 224 27.71 -7.65 27.47
CA ASN A 224 28.82 -8.33 28.15
C ASN A 224 29.91 -8.78 27.14
N PHE A 225 31.10 -9.08 27.65
CA PHE A 225 32.27 -9.47 26.83
C PHE A 225 31.98 -10.68 25.93
N ASP A 226 31.40 -11.74 26.49
CA ASP A 226 31.08 -12.98 25.77
C ASP A 226 29.98 -12.80 24.70
N ASP A 227 29.18 -11.74 24.82
CA ASP A 227 28.04 -11.45 23.94
C ASP A 227 28.38 -10.47 22.82
N GLN A 228 29.61 -9.92 22.78
CA GLN A 228 30.06 -8.97 21.75
C GLN A 228 29.84 -9.44 20.30
N PRO A 229 30.01 -10.73 19.93
CA PRO A 229 29.71 -11.20 18.57
C PRO A 229 28.25 -10.96 18.14
N LEU A 230 27.30 -10.98 19.08
CA LEU A 230 25.87 -10.79 18.81
C LEU A 230 25.51 -9.33 18.49
N LEU A 231 26.40 -8.38 18.73
CA LEU A 231 26.22 -7.00 18.31
C LEU A 231 26.47 -6.79 16.80
N GLN A 232 27.15 -7.71 16.11
CA GLN A 232 27.49 -7.52 14.70
C GLN A 232 26.28 -7.62 13.75
N PRO A 233 25.34 -8.57 13.89
CA PRO A 233 24.10 -8.59 13.10
C PRO A 233 23.26 -7.31 13.29
N ILE A 234 23.14 -6.83 14.54
CA ILE A 234 22.46 -5.57 14.86
C ILE A 234 23.16 -4.37 14.19
N ARG A 235 24.49 -4.33 14.25
CA ARG A 235 25.30 -3.28 13.62
C ARG A 235 25.12 -3.26 12.11
N ASN A 236 25.13 -4.42 11.45
CA ASN A 236 24.92 -4.54 10.02
C ASN A 236 23.54 -3.98 9.65
N ALA A 237 22.47 -4.52 10.22
CA ALA A 237 21.10 -4.11 9.88
C ALA A 237 20.84 -2.61 10.11
N LEU A 238 21.33 -2.02 11.21
CA LEU A 238 21.25 -0.56 11.42
C LEU A 238 22.05 0.24 10.37
N THR A 239 23.17 -0.28 9.90
CA THR A 239 24.01 0.37 8.87
C THR A 239 23.42 0.19 7.46
N ASP A 240 22.70 -0.91 7.21
CA ASP A 240 22.02 -1.20 5.95
C ASP A 240 20.77 -0.30 5.77
N GLU A 241 20.05 -0.01 6.86
CA GLU A 241 19.06 1.10 6.95
C GLU A 241 19.73 2.51 6.92
N GLY A 242 21.07 2.54 6.90
CA GLY A 242 21.88 3.74 6.73
C GLY A 242 22.00 4.63 7.98
N PHE A 243 21.66 4.13 9.17
CA PHE A 243 21.91 4.84 10.42
C PHE A 243 23.39 4.78 10.83
N VAL A 244 23.82 5.70 11.69
CA VAL A 244 25.19 5.76 12.18
C VAL A 244 25.34 4.89 13.43
N VAL A 245 26.15 3.84 13.37
CA VAL A 245 26.46 3.00 14.57
C VAL A 245 27.84 3.34 15.12
N ALA A 246 27.88 4.02 16.26
CA ALA A 246 29.12 4.40 16.93
C ALA A 246 29.93 3.19 17.44
N LYS A 247 31.25 3.38 17.57
CA LYS A 247 32.17 2.42 18.21
C LYS A 247 32.28 2.61 19.73
N THR A 248 32.07 3.84 20.20
CA THR A 248 32.16 4.24 21.61
C THR A 248 30.93 5.05 21.98
N ARG A 249 30.63 5.17 23.29
CA ARG A 249 29.49 5.97 23.76
C ARG A 249 29.82 7.46 23.68
N LEU A 250 29.44 8.10 22.57
CA LEU A 250 29.74 9.51 22.31
C LEU A 250 28.69 10.42 22.98
N VAL A 251 28.90 10.71 24.28
CA VAL A 251 27.97 11.47 25.15
C VAL A 251 27.65 12.89 24.62
N ASN A 252 28.46 13.43 23.71
CA ASN A 252 28.32 14.79 23.18
C ASN A 252 27.46 14.90 21.90
N PHE A 253 27.00 13.80 21.28
CA PHE A 253 26.14 13.87 20.10
C PHE A 253 24.67 14.03 20.50
N GLY A 254 23.93 14.88 19.78
CA GLY A 254 22.57 15.30 20.17
C GLY A 254 21.58 14.15 20.32
N ASP A 255 21.54 13.27 19.32
CA ASP A 255 20.53 12.23 19.15
C ASP A 255 21.13 10.81 19.33
N LEU A 256 21.74 10.56 20.49
CA LEU A 256 22.27 9.25 20.87
C LEU A 256 21.17 8.30 21.37
N VAL A 257 21.10 7.11 20.77
CA VAL A 257 20.31 5.96 21.23
C VAL A 257 21.27 4.87 21.70
N SER A 258 21.04 4.29 22.86
CA SER A 258 21.86 3.18 23.41
C SER A 258 21.06 1.88 23.39
N ILE A 259 21.63 0.82 22.84
CA ILE A 259 21.06 -0.54 22.85
C ILE A 259 21.94 -1.40 23.75
N GLU A 260 21.32 -2.01 24.75
CA GLU A 260 21.96 -2.96 25.67
C GLU A 260 21.44 -4.36 25.40
N LEU A 261 22.32 -5.26 24.94
CA LEU A 261 22.03 -6.68 24.75
C LEU A 261 22.45 -7.47 25.99
N LYS A 262 21.52 -8.24 26.55
CA LYS A 262 21.76 -9.21 27.61
C LYS A 262 21.36 -10.61 27.11
N ARG A 263 22.22 -11.61 27.31
CA ARG A 263 21.92 -13.03 27.05
C ARG A 263 21.78 -13.82 28.35
N GLU A 264 20.83 -14.75 28.36
CA GLU A 264 20.75 -15.84 29.34
C GLU A 264 20.52 -17.16 28.59
N SER A 265 21.23 -18.22 28.95
CA SER A 265 21.14 -19.52 28.28
C SER A 265 20.66 -20.61 29.23
N LEU A 266 19.60 -21.30 28.84
CA LEU A 266 19.00 -22.42 29.57
C LEU A 266 19.26 -23.73 28.82
N TYR A 267 19.70 -24.76 29.55
CA TYR A 267 20.11 -26.04 28.98
C TYR A 267 19.18 -27.18 29.42
N SER A 268 18.83 -28.05 28.48
CA SER A 268 17.97 -29.21 28.72
C SER A 268 18.27 -30.33 27.73
N GLU A 269 17.97 -31.57 28.09
CA GLU A 269 18.18 -32.74 27.21
C GLU A 269 16.89 -33.52 27.06
N TYR A 270 16.62 -34.00 25.84
CA TYR A 270 15.50 -34.89 25.55
C TYR A 270 15.92 -35.95 24.53
N SER A 271 15.78 -37.23 24.90
CA SER A 271 16.09 -38.37 24.03
C SER A 271 17.50 -38.34 23.40
N GLY A 272 18.51 -37.88 24.15
CA GLY A 272 19.89 -37.73 23.68
C GLY A 272 20.14 -36.52 22.76
N ILE A 273 19.14 -35.66 22.56
CA ILE A 273 19.29 -34.36 21.90
C ILE A 273 19.44 -33.31 22.99
N GLN A 274 20.56 -32.59 22.96
CA GLN A 274 20.82 -31.44 23.81
C GLN A 274 20.21 -30.19 23.20
N ILE A 275 19.54 -29.41 24.04
CA ILE A 275 18.75 -28.25 23.67
C ILE A 275 19.27 -27.05 24.46
N ALA A 276 19.72 -26.03 23.74
CA ALA A 276 19.99 -24.71 24.29
C ALA A 276 18.81 -23.80 23.96
N THR A 277 18.23 -23.17 24.99
CA THR A 277 17.28 -22.06 24.83
C THR A 277 18.01 -20.78 25.21
N VAL A 278 18.36 -19.97 24.21
CA VAL A 278 19.05 -18.70 24.38
C VAL A 278 18.01 -17.58 24.42
N ASN A 279 17.91 -16.94 25.57
CA ASN A 279 17.07 -15.78 25.80
C ASN A 279 17.91 -14.51 25.58
N ILE A 280 17.46 -13.63 24.70
CA ILE A 280 18.11 -12.35 24.40
C ILE A 280 17.14 -11.23 24.76
N THR A 281 17.57 -10.34 25.66
CA THR A 281 16.87 -9.10 25.98
C THR A 281 17.62 -7.94 25.36
N LEU A 282 16.91 -7.10 24.61
CA LEU A 282 17.41 -5.88 23.98
C LEU A 282 16.70 -4.68 24.60
N ASP A 283 17.42 -3.88 25.40
CA ASP A 283 16.90 -2.63 25.96
C ASP A 283 17.39 -1.44 25.13
N THR A 284 16.47 -0.79 24.40
CA THR A 284 16.73 0.44 23.66
C THR A 284 16.40 1.66 24.53
N ARG A 285 17.38 2.56 24.71
CA ARG A 285 17.28 3.74 25.57
C ARG A 285 17.62 5.02 24.85
N ASP A 286 16.95 6.11 25.21
CA ASP A 286 17.31 7.46 24.79
C ASP A 286 18.59 7.97 25.50
N ARG A 287 19.00 9.20 25.17
CA ARG A 287 20.16 9.87 25.79
C ARG A 287 19.99 10.09 27.30
N GLN A 288 18.77 10.28 27.77
CA GLN A 288 18.42 10.47 29.17
C GLN A 288 18.41 9.14 29.95
N GLY A 289 18.43 8.00 29.25
CA GLY A 289 18.43 6.65 29.82
C GLY A 289 17.03 6.03 29.95
N ASN A 290 15.98 6.73 29.51
CA ASN A 290 14.62 6.20 29.46
C ASN A 290 14.56 5.06 28.45
N VAL A 291 13.87 3.97 28.79
CA VAL A 291 13.60 2.88 27.85
C VAL A 291 12.57 3.35 26.84
N ILE A 292 12.94 3.37 25.56
CA ILE A 292 12.09 3.77 24.43
C ILE A 292 11.65 2.58 23.57
N GLY A 293 12.26 1.42 23.79
CA GLY A 293 11.87 0.11 23.27
C GLY A 293 12.56 -0.98 24.08
N SER A 294 11.92 -2.12 24.27
CA SER A 294 12.55 -3.30 24.86
C SER A 294 11.94 -4.54 24.22
N GLN A 295 12.76 -5.53 23.90
CA GLN A 295 12.34 -6.75 23.23
C GLN A 295 12.99 -7.98 23.87
N TYR A 296 12.20 -9.02 24.05
CA TYR A 296 12.64 -10.33 24.54
C TYR A 296 12.47 -11.38 23.44
N LEU A 297 13.55 -12.10 23.15
CA LEU A 297 13.61 -13.13 22.13
C LEU A 297 14.05 -14.44 22.80
N SER A 298 13.39 -15.55 22.49
CA SER A 298 13.78 -16.88 22.98
C SER A 298 14.06 -17.80 21.79
N LEU A 299 15.33 -18.10 21.56
CA LEU A 299 15.82 -18.86 20.43
C LEU A 299 16.21 -20.26 20.88
N LYS A 300 15.72 -21.28 20.18
CA LYS A 300 16.06 -22.68 20.48
C LYS A 300 17.01 -23.24 19.44
N GLY A 301 18.03 -23.93 19.92
CA GLY A 301 18.93 -24.71 19.09
C GLY A 301 19.18 -26.11 19.64
N HIS A 302 19.56 -27.00 18.75
CA HIS A 302 19.58 -28.44 18.98
C HIS A 302 20.87 -29.07 18.47
N ALA A 303 21.48 -29.95 19.26
CA ALA A 303 22.62 -30.75 18.84
C ALA A 303 22.67 -32.10 19.56
N THR A 304 23.30 -33.10 18.94
CA THR A 304 23.61 -34.40 19.56
C THR A 304 25.05 -34.48 20.09
N GLN A 305 25.81 -33.39 20.00
CA GLN A 305 27.27 -33.37 20.18
C GLN A 305 27.77 -32.30 21.17
N GLY A 306 26.88 -31.65 21.93
CA GLY A 306 27.27 -30.65 22.93
C GLY A 306 26.32 -29.45 23.00
N TYR A 307 26.10 -28.95 24.22
CA TYR A 307 25.34 -27.71 24.45
C TYR A 307 25.93 -26.49 23.72
N ALA A 308 27.25 -26.43 23.52
CA ALA A 308 27.89 -25.36 22.75
C ALA A 308 27.47 -25.36 21.27
N LEU A 309 27.24 -26.53 20.66
CA LEU A 309 26.74 -26.64 19.29
C LEU A 309 25.24 -26.33 19.22
N ALA A 310 24.46 -26.76 20.22
CA ALA A 310 23.05 -26.39 20.34
C ALA A 310 22.88 -24.86 20.54
N GLU A 311 23.76 -24.23 21.31
CA GLU A 311 23.80 -22.78 21.49
C GLU A 311 24.21 -22.06 20.21
N SER A 312 25.23 -22.54 19.49
CA SER A 312 25.61 -21.97 18.19
C SER A 312 24.46 -22.04 17.17
N ASP A 313 23.71 -23.14 17.12
CA ASP A 313 22.50 -23.26 16.30
C ASP A 313 21.41 -22.24 16.70
N ALA A 314 21.22 -21.99 18.00
CA ALA A 314 20.31 -20.95 18.48
C ALA A 314 20.77 -19.54 18.08
N LEU A 315 22.06 -19.24 18.22
CA LEU A 315 22.64 -17.92 17.92
C LEU A 315 22.66 -17.63 16.41
N ASN A 316 22.88 -18.63 15.55
CA ASN A 316 22.78 -18.45 14.09
C ASN A 316 21.37 -18.01 13.66
N LYS A 317 20.33 -18.45 14.37
CA LYS A 317 18.94 -18.04 14.11
C LYS A 317 18.68 -16.58 14.51
N PHE A 318 19.50 -15.96 15.36
CA PHE A 318 19.33 -14.55 15.72
C PHE A 318 19.56 -13.61 14.52
N ALA A 319 20.62 -13.86 13.73
CA ALA A 319 20.90 -13.07 12.53
C ALA A 319 19.78 -13.24 11.48
N ALA A 320 19.37 -14.48 11.22
CA ALA A 320 18.27 -14.76 10.30
C ALA A 320 16.93 -14.14 10.75
N LEU A 321 16.68 -14.05 12.06
CA LEU A 321 15.49 -13.37 12.60
C LEU A 321 15.52 -11.86 12.34
N ILE A 322 16.70 -11.21 12.43
CA ILE A 322 16.85 -9.79 12.07
C ILE A 322 16.56 -9.56 10.58
N GLU A 323 17.08 -10.43 9.71
CA GLU A 323 16.81 -10.37 8.26
C GLU A 323 15.34 -10.61 7.91
N GLN A 324 14.66 -11.50 8.64
CA GLN A 324 13.25 -11.85 8.40
C GLN A 324 12.26 -10.81 8.96
N GLU A 325 12.50 -10.31 10.17
CA GLU A 325 11.53 -9.51 10.94
C GLU A 325 11.81 -8.00 10.91
N GLY A 326 12.99 -7.59 10.42
CA GLY A 326 13.43 -6.20 10.39
C GLY A 326 13.98 -5.71 11.73
N ILE A 327 14.97 -4.81 11.67
CA ILE A 327 15.69 -4.35 12.86
C ILE A 327 14.81 -3.54 13.83
N GLU A 328 13.79 -2.83 13.32
CA GLU A 328 12.80 -2.13 14.14
C GLU A 328 12.09 -3.06 15.13
N LYS A 329 11.52 -4.16 14.64
CA LYS A 329 10.79 -5.16 15.43
C LYS A 329 11.69 -5.89 16.42
N ILE A 330 12.96 -6.10 16.07
CA ILE A 330 13.96 -6.70 16.96
C ILE A 330 14.36 -5.75 18.11
N LEU A 331 14.40 -4.44 17.87
CA LEU A 331 14.78 -3.45 18.87
C LEU A 331 13.58 -2.90 19.69
N GLY A 332 12.36 -3.27 19.31
CA GLY A 332 11.13 -2.80 19.96
C GLY A 332 10.85 -1.31 19.72
N ILE A 333 11.34 -0.75 18.61
CA ILE A 333 11.19 0.67 18.22
C ILE A 333 10.76 0.73 16.76
N GLY A 334 9.94 1.70 16.36
CA GLY A 334 9.68 1.94 14.92
C GLY A 334 10.73 2.91 14.35
N LEU A 335 11.33 2.54 13.21
CA LEU A 335 12.38 3.33 12.53
C LEU A 335 11.84 3.93 11.22
#